data_AF-A0A1Y2XD20-F1
#
_entry.id   AF-A0A1Y2XD20-F1
#
_cell.length_a   1.000
_cell.length_b   1.000
_cell.length_c   1.000
_cell.angle_alpha   90.00
_cell.angle_beta   90.00
_cell.angle_gamma   90.00
#
_symmetry.space_group_name_H-M   'P 1'
#
loop_
_entity.id
_entity.type
_entity.pdbx_description
1 polymer ?
#
loop_
_entity_poly.entity_id
_entity_poly.type
_entity_poly.pdbx_seq_one_letter_code
_entity_poly.pdbx_strand_id
1 'polypeptide(L)'
;MVKEENGKRKASDEPTSPTAAKRAKREDSTEPEKKPVIKPIPFPEKPAVIEERNGEIEFRVVNNDNERESLIILTGLKCIFQKQLPKMPKDYIARLVYDRTHLSIAIVKKPLEVVGGITYRPFKGRQFAEIVFCAISSDQQVKGYGAHLMSHLKDYVKATSDVMHFLTYADNYAIGYFKKQGFTKEITLPRSVWMGYIKDYEGGTIMQCSMLPRVRYLEMGRMLLKQKECVLAKIRAYSKSHIIHQPPKQWKNGVTPIDPLSIEAIRASGWSPDMDELARQPRHGPNYNQLLHLLNDLQNHQSAWPFLNPVNKDDVADYYDVIKEPMDLSTMETKLEADQYSTPEEFIKDAKLIFDNCRKYNNESTPYAKSANKLEKFMWAQIKAIPEWSHLEP
;
A
#
# COMPACT_ATOMS: atom_id res chain seq x y z
N MET A 1 -50.73 -22.01 -25.53
CA MET A 1 -51.58 -21.11 -26.31
C MET A 1 -51.94 -19.89 -25.46
N VAL A 2 -51.12 -18.83 -25.51
CA VAL A 2 -51.53 -17.43 -25.38
C VAL A 2 -50.50 -16.64 -26.21
N LYS A 3 -51.00 -15.73 -27.03
CA LYS A 3 -50.35 -15.10 -28.19
C LYS A 3 -49.21 -14.14 -27.82
N GLU A 4 -48.16 -14.19 -28.64
CA GLU A 4 -47.14 -13.16 -28.79
C GLU A 4 -47.71 -11.94 -29.53
N GLU A 5 -47.36 -10.73 -29.08
CA GLU A 5 -47.38 -9.54 -29.93
C GLU A 5 -46.01 -8.87 -29.95
N ASN A 6 -45.57 -8.64 -31.18
CA ASN A 6 -44.22 -8.28 -31.60
C ASN A 6 -44.19 -6.77 -31.89
N GLY A 7 -43.33 -6.02 -31.21
CA GLY A 7 -43.21 -4.57 -31.36
C GLY A 7 -41.76 -4.09 -31.37
N LYS A 8 -41.15 -4.04 -32.56
CA LYS A 8 -39.82 -3.48 -32.84
C LYS A 8 -39.67 -2.06 -32.29
N ARG A 9 -38.64 -1.77 -31.48
CA ARG A 9 -38.18 -0.41 -31.17
C ARG A 9 -36.85 -0.12 -31.87
N LYS A 10 -36.84 0.91 -32.73
CA LYS A 10 -35.66 1.54 -33.32
C LYS A 10 -35.07 2.56 -32.35
N ALA A 11 -33.75 2.72 -32.40
CA ALA A 11 -32.97 3.66 -31.64
C ALA A 11 -32.92 5.05 -32.32
N SER A 12 -33.25 6.10 -31.57
CA SER A 12 -32.66 7.45 -31.62
C SER A 12 -33.47 8.35 -30.69
N ASP A 13 -32.81 8.94 -29.69
CA ASP A 13 -32.92 10.38 -29.34
C ASP A 13 -32.34 10.65 -27.94
N GLU A 14 -31.28 11.47 -27.93
CA GLU A 14 -30.70 12.08 -26.74
C GLU A 14 -31.67 13.13 -26.14
N PRO A 15 -31.71 13.31 -24.81
CA PRO A 15 -32.58 14.32 -24.21
C PRO A 15 -31.98 15.72 -24.39
N THR A 16 -32.72 16.56 -25.11
CA THR A 16 -32.48 17.98 -25.36
C THR A 16 -32.45 18.82 -24.07
N SER A 17 -31.44 19.69 -23.97
CA SER A 17 -31.30 20.74 -22.94
C SER A 17 -32.49 21.72 -22.94
N PRO A 18 -33.05 22.11 -21.78
CA PRO A 18 -34.14 23.07 -21.74
C PRO A 18 -33.61 24.50 -21.88
N THR A 19 -34.07 25.20 -22.91
CA THR A 19 -33.92 26.64 -23.07
C THR A 19 -35.05 27.39 -22.36
N ALA A 20 -34.65 28.48 -21.68
CA ALA A 20 -35.42 29.67 -21.33
C ALA A 20 -36.75 29.49 -20.55
N ALA A 21 -36.65 29.45 -19.22
CA ALA A 21 -37.75 29.82 -18.32
C ALA A 21 -37.36 31.00 -17.42
N LYS A 22 -38.00 32.15 -17.73
CA LYS A 22 -38.30 33.34 -16.89
C LYS A 22 -37.31 33.73 -15.78
N ARG A 23 -36.57 34.79 -16.07
CA ARG A 23 -35.78 35.61 -15.14
C ARG A 23 -36.66 36.12 -13.98
N ALA A 24 -36.49 35.55 -12.79
CA ALA A 24 -37.01 36.12 -11.56
C ALA A 24 -36.30 37.44 -11.27
N LYS A 25 -37.07 38.51 -11.01
CA LYS A 25 -36.55 39.79 -10.49
C LYS A 25 -35.83 39.52 -9.17
N ARG A 26 -34.52 39.73 -9.13
CA ARG A 26 -33.77 39.91 -7.88
C ARG A 26 -34.08 41.31 -7.37
N GLU A 27 -34.68 41.39 -6.19
CA GLU A 27 -34.62 42.60 -5.38
C GLU A 27 -33.17 42.82 -4.96
N ASP A 28 -32.71 44.06 -5.15
CA ASP A 28 -31.35 44.50 -4.88
C ASP A 28 -31.20 44.73 -3.38
N SER A 29 -30.98 43.65 -2.62
CA SER A 29 -30.51 43.75 -1.25
C SER A 29 -28.99 43.90 -1.30
N THR A 30 -28.52 45.13 -1.18
CA THR A 30 -27.12 45.49 -1.01
C THR A 30 -26.61 45.04 0.37
N GLU A 31 -26.35 43.75 0.53
CA GLU A 31 -25.40 43.24 1.51
C GLU A 31 -24.36 42.40 0.75
N PRO A 32 -23.05 42.67 0.90
CA PRO A 32 -22.04 41.84 0.28
C PRO A 32 -22.09 40.45 0.92
N GLU A 33 -22.56 39.44 0.17
CA GLU A 33 -22.34 38.04 0.50
C GLU A 33 -20.84 37.86 0.79
N LYS A 34 -20.50 37.66 2.07
CA LYS A 34 -19.13 37.37 2.48
C LYS A 34 -18.72 36.10 1.75
N LYS A 35 -17.87 36.24 0.72
CA LYS A 35 -17.20 35.11 0.08
C LYS A 35 -16.64 34.23 1.20
N PRO A 36 -16.96 32.92 1.22
CA PRO A 36 -16.48 32.05 2.28
C PRO A 36 -14.96 32.16 2.33
N VAL A 37 -14.43 32.55 3.49
CA VAL A 37 -12.99 32.67 3.71
C VAL A 37 -12.40 31.28 3.49
N ILE A 38 -11.71 31.11 2.36
CA ILE A 38 -11.02 29.87 2.04
C ILE A 38 -9.89 29.73 3.04
N LYS A 39 -10.11 28.96 4.11
CA LYS A 39 -9.03 28.62 5.04
C LYS A 39 -8.08 27.67 4.30
N PRO A 40 -6.82 28.05 4.05
CA PRO A 40 -5.86 27.15 3.44
C PRO A 40 -5.69 25.95 4.37
N ILE A 41 -5.92 24.74 3.84
CA ILE A 41 -5.70 23.52 4.60
C ILE A 41 -4.18 23.31 4.71
N PRO A 42 -3.62 23.22 5.92
CA PRO A 42 -2.19 23.00 6.09
C PRO A 42 -1.80 21.65 5.49
N PHE A 43 -0.75 21.64 4.69
CA PHE A 43 -0.15 20.41 4.16
C PHE A 43 1.22 20.23 4.81
N PRO A 44 1.40 19.22 5.68
CA PRO A 44 2.71 18.96 6.28
C PRO A 44 3.66 18.45 5.20
N GLU A 45 4.69 19.24 4.91
CA GLU A 45 5.72 18.86 3.94
C GLU A 45 6.80 18.01 4.60
N LYS A 46 7.31 17.04 3.84
CA LYS A 46 8.41 16.18 4.31
C LYS A 46 9.74 16.96 4.24
N PRO A 47 10.72 16.63 5.10
CA PRO A 47 12.04 17.28 5.10
C PRO A 47 12.69 17.36 3.72
N ALA A 48 12.69 16.25 2.96
CA ALA A 48 13.24 16.21 1.61
C ALA A 48 12.64 17.24 0.64
N VAL A 49 11.33 17.55 0.77
CA VAL A 49 10.66 18.55 -0.08
C VAL A 49 11.09 19.96 0.31
N ILE A 50 11.29 20.18 1.61
CA ILE A 50 11.75 21.47 2.15
C ILE A 50 13.19 21.73 1.74
N GLU A 51 14.07 20.73 1.87
CA GLU A 51 15.49 20.81 1.47
C GLU A 51 15.62 21.08 -0.04
N GLU A 52 14.78 20.46 -0.89
CA GLU A 52 14.75 20.74 -2.33
C GLU A 52 14.30 22.17 -2.62
N ARG A 53 13.21 22.63 -1.97
CA ARG A 53 12.70 24.00 -2.15
C ARG A 53 13.72 25.05 -1.72
N ASN A 54 14.48 24.78 -0.66
CA ASN A 54 15.56 25.64 -0.19
C ASN A 54 16.79 25.59 -1.11
N GLY A 55 16.83 24.65 -2.08
CA GLY A 55 17.94 24.45 -2.99
C GLY A 55 19.18 23.82 -2.33
N GLU A 56 18.98 23.11 -1.21
CA GLU A 56 20.03 22.36 -0.51
C GLU A 56 20.34 21.05 -1.24
N ILE A 57 19.30 20.41 -1.77
CA ILE A 57 19.38 19.23 -2.62
C ILE A 57 18.78 19.50 -3.99
N GLU A 58 19.16 18.68 -4.96
CA GLU A 58 18.60 18.66 -6.30
C GLU A 58 18.56 17.23 -6.85
N PHE A 59 17.65 17.00 -7.79
CA PHE A 59 17.50 15.70 -8.47
C PHE A 59 18.09 15.81 -9.88
N ARG A 60 19.17 15.07 -10.14
CA ARG A 60 19.83 15.06 -11.44
C ARG A 60 19.73 13.69 -12.09
N VAL A 61 19.30 13.67 -13.35
CA VAL A 61 19.36 12.47 -14.18
C VAL A 61 20.67 12.50 -14.96
N VAL A 62 21.48 11.47 -14.79
CA VAL A 62 22.79 11.32 -15.40
C VAL A 62 22.94 9.95 -16.07
N ASN A 63 23.77 9.89 -17.09
CA ASN A 63 24.26 8.66 -17.70
C ASN A 63 25.77 8.77 -17.95
N ASN A 64 26.38 7.71 -18.46
CA ASN A 64 27.80 7.75 -18.84
C ASN A 64 27.97 8.45 -20.20
N ASP A 65 27.91 9.78 -20.18
CA ASP A 65 28.11 10.71 -21.30
C ASP A 65 29.57 11.14 -21.46
N ASN A 66 30.50 10.61 -20.65
CA ASN A 66 31.90 11.05 -20.50
C ASN A 66 32.09 12.46 -19.90
N GLU A 67 31.05 13.11 -19.37
CA GLU A 67 31.19 14.39 -18.68
C GLU A 67 31.70 14.22 -17.25
N ARG A 68 32.51 15.18 -16.79
CA ARG A 68 33.15 15.11 -15.47
C ARG A 68 32.13 15.07 -14.33
N GLU A 69 31.08 15.90 -14.40
CA GLU A 69 30.05 15.94 -13.36
C GLU A 69 29.23 14.65 -13.31
N SER A 70 28.80 14.16 -14.48
CA SER A 70 28.09 12.89 -14.60
C SER A 70 28.90 11.73 -14.02
N LEU A 71 30.21 11.68 -14.31
CA LEU A 71 31.09 10.64 -13.78
C LEU A 71 31.26 10.72 -12.25
N ILE A 72 31.35 11.93 -11.68
CA ILE A 72 31.40 12.12 -10.22
C ILE A 72 30.13 11.58 -9.57
N ILE A 73 28.96 11.95 -10.11
CA ILE A 73 27.66 11.52 -9.58
C ILE A 73 27.49 10.00 -9.70
N LEU A 74 27.79 9.42 -10.86
CA LEU A 74 27.74 7.96 -11.08
C LEU A 74 28.68 7.22 -10.13
N THR A 75 29.88 7.77 -9.88
CA THR A 75 30.83 7.18 -8.95
C THR A 75 30.32 7.24 -7.51
N GLY A 76 29.71 8.35 -7.10
CA GLY A 76 29.05 8.46 -5.80
C GLY A 76 27.92 7.43 -5.63
N LEU A 77 27.05 7.30 -6.65
CA LEU A 77 25.98 6.30 -6.66
C LEU A 77 26.51 4.87 -6.57
N LYS A 78 27.53 4.53 -7.38
CA LYS A 78 28.20 3.23 -7.32
C LYS A 78 28.66 2.91 -5.90
N CYS A 79 29.32 3.86 -5.23
CA CYS A 79 29.80 3.68 -3.86
C CYS A 79 28.66 3.46 -2.86
N ILE A 80 27.53 4.15 -3.02
CA ILE A 80 26.34 3.95 -2.19
C ILE A 80 25.75 2.56 -2.45
N PHE A 81 25.51 2.18 -3.70
CA PHE A 81 24.97 0.87 -4.05
C PHE A 81 25.86 -0.26 -3.54
N GLN A 82 27.19 -0.17 -3.68
CA GLN A 82 28.12 -1.17 -3.16
C GLN A 82 28.07 -1.32 -1.63
N LYS A 83 27.72 -0.26 -0.89
CA LYS A 83 27.56 -0.30 0.57
C LYS A 83 26.18 -0.80 0.99
N GLN A 84 25.12 -0.33 0.33
CA GLN A 84 23.73 -0.61 0.70
C GLN A 84 23.21 -1.95 0.15
N LEU A 85 23.83 -2.49 -0.90
CA LEU A 85 23.47 -3.76 -1.55
C LEU A 85 24.61 -4.77 -1.42
N PRO A 86 24.93 -5.28 -0.21
CA PRO A 86 26.08 -6.15 0.02
C PRO A 86 25.99 -7.52 -0.68
N LYS A 87 24.77 -7.95 -1.05
CA LYS A 87 24.54 -9.19 -1.80
C LYS A 87 24.89 -9.08 -3.28
N MET A 88 25.02 -7.86 -3.81
CA MET A 88 25.31 -7.62 -5.21
C MET A 88 26.83 -7.50 -5.42
N PRO A 89 27.42 -8.22 -6.41
CA PRO A 89 28.85 -8.11 -6.69
C PRO A 89 29.26 -6.67 -7.04
N LYS A 90 30.39 -6.21 -6.48
CA LYS A 90 30.85 -4.82 -6.65
C LYS A 90 31.12 -4.47 -8.12
N ASP A 91 31.70 -5.39 -8.88
CA ASP A 91 31.98 -5.23 -10.30
C ASP A 91 30.70 -5.23 -11.14
N TYR A 92 29.69 -5.99 -10.72
CA TYR A 92 28.38 -6.00 -11.35
C TYR A 92 27.70 -4.63 -11.23
N ILE A 93 27.71 -4.05 -10.02
CA ILE A 93 27.20 -2.70 -9.78
C ILE A 93 27.95 -1.68 -10.64
N ALA A 94 29.28 -1.70 -10.61
CA ALA A 94 30.10 -0.75 -11.37
C ALA A 94 29.80 -0.84 -12.87
N ARG A 95 29.74 -2.06 -13.42
CA ARG A 95 29.47 -2.29 -14.84
C ARG A 95 28.13 -1.71 -15.27
N LEU A 96 27.06 -1.90 -14.49
CA LEU A 96 25.73 -1.39 -14.86
C LEU A 96 25.55 0.10 -14.61
N VAL A 97 26.12 0.64 -13.53
CA VAL A 97 26.05 2.09 -13.24
C VAL A 97 26.76 2.91 -14.33
N TYR A 98 27.89 2.42 -14.85
CA TYR A 98 28.62 3.07 -15.95
C TYR A 98 28.18 2.63 -17.35
N ASP A 99 27.18 1.75 -17.46
CA ASP A 99 26.67 1.31 -18.75
C ASP A 99 25.88 2.44 -19.43
N ARG A 100 26.17 2.71 -20.71
CA ARG A 100 25.55 3.82 -21.45
C ARG A 100 24.06 3.63 -21.75
N THR A 101 23.55 2.40 -21.65
CA THR A 101 22.12 2.10 -21.82
C THR A 101 21.32 2.27 -20.53
N HIS A 102 22.01 2.50 -19.40
CA HIS A 102 21.40 2.75 -18.10
C HIS A 102 21.40 4.26 -17.81
N LEU A 103 20.34 4.70 -17.13
CA LEU A 103 20.19 6.05 -16.61
C LEU A 103 20.14 5.97 -15.09
N SER A 104 20.66 6.99 -14.44
CA SER A 104 20.56 7.12 -12.99
C SER A 104 19.97 8.46 -12.60
N ILE A 105 18.95 8.44 -11.75
CA ILE A 105 18.48 9.64 -11.06
C ILE A 105 19.13 9.68 -9.68
N ALA A 106 19.85 10.77 -9.40
CA ALA A 106 20.61 10.97 -8.17
C ALA A 106 20.04 12.15 -7.37
N ILE A 107 20.04 12.00 -6.05
CA ILE A 107 19.88 13.11 -5.11
C ILE A 107 21.28 13.67 -4.85
N VAL A 108 21.49 14.92 -5.23
CA VAL A 108 22.76 15.62 -5.08
C VAL A 108 22.57 16.76 -4.09
N LYS A 109 23.39 16.79 -3.04
CA LYS A 109 23.50 17.91 -2.10
C LYS A 109 24.65 18.81 -2.53
N LYS A 110 24.45 20.12 -2.48
CA LYS A 110 25.49 21.08 -2.92
C LYS A 110 26.75 20.96 -2.04
N PRO A 111 27.97 21.00 -2.62
CA PRO A 111 28.24 21.29 -4.03
C PRO A 111 28.03 20.11 -5.01
N LEU A 112 28.36 18.86 -4.64
CA LEU A 112 28.25 17.67 -5.52
C LEU A 112 28.22 16.34 -4.71
N GLU A 113 27.70 16.37 -3.49
CA GLU A 113 27.61 15.18 -2.62
C GLU A 113 26.41 14.32 -3.01
N VAL A 114 26.63 13.04 -3.30
CA VAL A 114 25.55 12.12 -3.65
C VAL A 114 24.95 11.52 -2.38
N VAL A 115 23.63 11.67 -2.20
CA VAL A 115 22.89 11.15 -1.04
C VAL A 115 22.27 9.78 -1.32
N GLY A 116 21.89 9.53 -2.57
CA GLY A 116 21.25 8.30 -3.00
C GLY A 116 20.72 8.40 -4.42
N GLY A 117 20.18 7.31 -4.95
CA GLY A 117 19.66 7.31 -6.31
C GLY A 117 19.02 6.01 -6.75
N ILE A 118 18.47 6.07 -7.96
CA ILE A 118 17.91 4.92 -8.66
C ILE A 118 18.60 4.81 -10.02
N THR A 119 19.16 3.63 -10.31
CA THR A 119 19.62 3.27 -11.66
C THR A 119 18.56 2.43 -12.32
N TYR A 120 18.15 2.84 -13.52
CA TYR A 120 17.11 2.18 -14.30
C TYR A 120 17.49 2.08 -15.77
N ARG A 121 16.88 1.12 -16.47
CA ARG A 121 17.09 0.88 -17.90
C ARG A 121 15.74 0.96 -18.64
N PRO A 122 15.50 2.01 -19.44
CA PRO A 122 14.27 2.10 -20.22
C PRO A 122 14.34 1.22 -21.47
N PHE A 123 13.26 0.50 -21.77
CA PHE A 123 13.12 -0.30 -22.99
C PHE A 123 12.19 0.41 -23.98
N LYS A 124 12.79 1.16 -24.90
CA LYS A 124 12.07 1.93 -25.92
C LYS A 124 11.12 1.03 -26.73
N GLY A 125 9.87 1.47 -26.91
CA GLY A 125 8.86 0.73 -27.67
C GLY A 125 8.20 -0.43 -26.92
N ARG A 126 8.58 -0.68 -25.66
CA ARG A 126 7.96 -1.70 -24.78
C ARG A 126 7.19 -1.11 -23.60
N GLN A 127 7.17 0.22 -23.50
CA GLN A 127 6.46 0.98 -22.46
C GLN A 127 6.83 0.61 -21.00
N PHE A 128 7.99 -0.03 -20.79
CA PHE A 128 8.49 -0.36 -19.46
C PHE A 128 9.96 0.00 -19.27
N ALA A 129 10.36 0.21 -18.02
CA ALA A 129 11.75 0.31 -17.60
C ALA A 129 12.05 -0.65 -16.45
N GLU A 130 13.26 -1.18 -16.43
CA GLU A 130 13.78 -1.99 -15.33
C GLU A 130 14.43 -1.08 -14.30
N ILE A 131 14.00 -1.15 -13.04
CA ILE A 131 14.73 -0.55 -11.92
C ILE A 131 15.77 -1.57 -11.45
N VAL A 132 17.04 -1.26 -11.68
CA VAL A 132 18.18 -2.14 -11.43
C VAL A 132 18.68 -1.95 -10.00
N PHE A 133 18.90 -0.70 -9.59
CA PHE A 133 19.36 -0.36 -8.24
C PHE A 133 18.52 0.76 -7.65
N CYS A 134 18.23 0.68 -6.36
CA CYS A 134 17.56 1.73 -5.61
C CYS A 134 18.13 1.74 -4.19
N ALA A 135 18.82 2.81 -3.81
CA ALA A 135 19.39 2.93 -2.47
C ALA A 135 19.56 4.39 -2.06
N ILE A 136 19.44 4.63 -0.76
CA ILE A 136 19.75 5.90 -0.09
C ILE A 136 20.82 5.62 0.96
N SER A 137 21.77 6.54 1.13
CA SER A 137 22.80 6.44 2.16
C SER A 137 22.17 6.32 3.56
N SER A 138 22.71 5.43 4.40
CA SER A 138 22.13 5.05 5.70
C SER A 138 21.91 6.24 6.64
N ASP A 139 22.81 7.21 6.64
CA ASP A 139 22.75 8.44 7.44
C ASP A 139 21.62 9.39 7.02
N GLN A 140 21.11 9.24 5.80
CA GLN A 140 20.03 10.05 5.24
C GLN A 140 18.70 9.30 5.16
N GLN A 141 18.62 8.05 5.62
CA GLN A 141 17.36 7.29 5.63
C GLN A 141 16.33 7.94 6.57
N VAL A 142 15.06 7.55 6.41
CA VAL A 142 13.91 8.04 7.23
C VAL A 142 13.47 9.49 6.96
N LYS A 143 14.28 10.34 6.31
CA LYS A 143 13.91 11.73 5.93
C LYS A 143 12.89 11.84 4.79
N GLY A 144 12.46 10.71 4.22
CA GLY A 144 11.51 10.65 3.11
C GLY A 144 12.14 10.68 1.71
N TYR A 145 13.47 10.65 1.61
CA TYR A 145 14.20 10.71 0.33
C TYR A 145 13.80 9.65 -0.67
N GLY A 146 13.68 8.38 -0.26
CA GLY A 146 13.32 7.30 -1.19
C GLY A 146 11.96 7.53 -1.86
N ALA A 147 10.94 7.92 -1.10
CA ALA A 147 9.62 8.22 -1.65
C ALA A 147 9.65 9.44 -2.57
N HIS A 148 10.42 10.48 -2.21
CA HIS A 148 10.55 11.68 -3.02
C HIS A 148 11.29 11.41 -4.35
N LEU A 149 12.36 10.61 -4.29
CA LEU A 149 13.13 10.15 -5.44
C LEU A 149 12.28 9.31 -6.41
N MET A 150 11.44 8.41 -5.89
CA MET A 150 10.54 7.63 -6.73
C MET A 150 9.48 8.50 -7.40
N SER A 151 8.95 9.51 -6.71
CA SER A 151 8.02 10.49 -7.31
C SER A 151 8.68 11.27 -8.44
N HIS A 152 9.91 11.76 -8.22
CA HIS A 152 10.72 12.41 -9.26
C HIS A 152 10.97 11.49 -10.46
N LEU A 153 11.36 10.24 -10.21
CA LEU A 153 11.57 9.25 -11.27
C LEU A 153 10.31 9.03 -12.11
N LYS A 154 9.16 8.84 -11.46
CA LYS A 154 7.87 8.63 -12.15
C LYS A 154 7.48 9.81 -13.01
N ASP A 155 7.55 11.02 -12.46
CA ASP A 155 7.19 12.23 -13.20
C ASP A 155 8.18 12.51 -14.34
N TYR A 156 9.48 12.30 -14.13
CA TYR A 156 10.52 12.46 -15.15
C TYR A 156 10.33 11.48 -16.32
N VAL A 157 10.18 10.19 -16.02
CA VAL A 157 10.06 9.13 -17.04
C VAL A 157 8.79 9.32 -17.86
N LYS A 158 7.67 9.68 -17.21
CA LYS A 158 6.42 9.99 -17.91
C LYS A 158 6.51 11.22 -18.80
N ALA A 159 7.31 12.22 -18.43
CA ALA A 159 7.46 13.45 -19.20
C ALA A 159 8.43 13.30 -20.38
N THR A 160 9.38 12.36 -20.30
CA THR A 160 10.50 12.23 -21.25
C THR A 160 10.44 10.98 -22.13
N SER A 161 9.56 10.02 -21.82
CA SER A 161 9.50 8.73 -22.53
C SER A 161 8.07 8.15 -22.59
N ASP A 162 7.92 7.04 -23.30
CA ASP A 162 6.69 6.24 -23.42
C ASP A 162 6.50 5.21 -22.29
N VAL A 163 7.41 5.20 -21.31
CA VAL A 163 7.40 4.24 -20.22
C VAL A 163 6.26 4.53 -19.24
N MET A 164 5.40 3.53 -19.06
CA MET A 164 4.27 3.56 -18.12
C MET A 164 4.38 2.52 -17.01
N HIS A 165 5.32 1.58 -17.14
CA HIS A 165 5.51 0.50 -16.20
C HIS A 165 6.95 0.41 -15.70
N PHE A 166 7.12 0.13 -14.41
CA PHE A 166 8.41 -0.27 -13.86
C PHE A 166 8.38 -1.74 -13.47
N LEU A 167 9.44 -2.46 -13.82
CA LEU A 167 9.71 -3.81 -13.33
C LEU A 167 10.97 -3.79 -12.50
N THR A 168 11.01 -4.56 -11.42
CA THR A 168 12.18 -4.66 -10.55
C THR A 168 12.20 -5.99 -9.82
N TYR A 169 13.40 -6.48 -9.51
CA TYR A 169 13.60 -7.55 -8.55
C TYR A 169 13.90 -6.94 -7.19
N ALA A 170 12.96 -7.07 -6.25
CA ALA A 170 13.08 -6.54 -4.90
C ALA A 170 13.58 -7.62 -3.94
N ASP A 171 14.59 -7.29 -3.16
CA ASP A 171 14.95 -8.08 -1.97
C ASP A 171 13.81 -8.08 -0.95
N ASN A 172 13.72 -9.12 -0.11
CA ASN A 172 12.68 -9.27 0.91
C ASN A 172 12.53 -8.02 1.83
N TYR A 173 13.64 -7.38 2.18
CA TYR A 173 13.64 -6.16 3.00
C TYR A 173 13.08 -4.92 2.26
N ALA A 174 13.14 -4.91 0.92
CA ALA A 174 12.70 -3.79 0.09
C ALA A 174 11.25 -3.91 -0.38
N ILE A 175 10.62 -5.09 -0.28
CA ILE A 175 9.23 -5.32 -0.72
C ILE A 175 8.27 -4.30 -0.08
N GLY A 176 8.41 -4.02 1.21
CA GLY A 176 7.57 -3.03 1.90
C GLY A 176 7.71 -1.61 1.36
N TYR A 177 8.94 -1.22 0.95
CA TYR A 177 9.19 0.06 0.30
C TYR A 177 8.51 0.10 -1.07
N PHE A 178 8.73 -0.89 -1.92
CA PHE A 178 8.15 -0.95 -3.26
C PHE A 178 6.62 -1.01 -3.23
N LYS A 179 6.02 -1.79 -2.32
CA LYS A 179 4.56 -1.78 -2.09
C LYS A 179 4.03 -0.38 -1.79
N LYS A 180 4.69 0.37 -0.89
CA LYS A 180 4.32 1.77 -0.59
C LYS A 180 4.47 2.70 -1.79
N GLN A 181 5.34 2.37 -2.74
CA GLN A 181 5.48 3.08 -4.00
C GLN A 181 4.52 2.59 -5.10
N GLY A 182 3.55 1.72 -4.79
CA GLY A 182 2.57 1.22 -5.76
C GLY A 182 3.10 0.11 -6.65
N PHE A 183 4.07 -0.67 -6.18
CA PHE A 183 4.45 -1.93 -6.81
C PHE A 183 3.63 -3.09 -6.25
N THR A 184 3.27 -4.02 -7.11
CA THR A 184 2.61 -5.29 -6.78
C THR A 184 3.46 -6.48 -7.22
N LYS A 185 3.26 -7.65 -6.61
CA LYS A 185 3.86 -8.92 -7.06
C LYS A 185 3.16 -9.46 -8.31
N GLU A 186 1.95 -8.99 -8.59
CA GLU A 186 1.18 -9.39 -9.75
C GLU A 186 1.69 -8.68 -11.01
N ILE A 187 2.26 -9.45 -11.94
CA ILE A 187 2.80 -8.93 -13.19
C ILE A 187 1.70 -9.00 -14.26
N THR A 188 1.09 -7.86 -14.55
CA THR A 188 0.04 -7.72 -15.58
C THR A 188 0.63 -7.51 -16.98
N LEU A 189 1.90 -7.13 -17.09
CA LEU A 189 2.59 -7.04 -18.38
C LEU A 189 2.77 -8.43 -19.02
N PRO A 190 2.42 -8.61 -20.32
CA PRO A 190 2.60 -9.88 -21.00
C PRO A 190 4.06 -10.35 -20.95
N ARG A 191 4.29 -11.64 -20.70
CA ARG A 191 5.64 -12.20 -20.59
C ARG A 191 6.51 -11.91 -21.82
N SER A 192 5.95 -11.91 -23.03
CA SER A 192 6.66 -11.58 -24.27
C SER A 192 7.26 -10.16 -24.30
N VAL A 193 6.74 -9.24 -23.49
CA VAL A 193 7.20 -7.85 -23.41
C VAL A 193 8.46 -7.73 -22.56
N TRP A 194 8.62 -8.51 -21.49
CA TRP A 194 9.69 -8.30 -20.51
C TRP A 194 10.60 -9.51 -20.28
N MET A 195 10.11 -10.72 -20.53
CA MET A 195 10.87 -11.95 -20.31
C MET A 195 12.08 -12.01 -21.24
N GLY A 196 13.27 -12.22 -20.67
CA GLY A 196 14.55 -12.20 -21.39
C GLY A 196 15.18 -10.80 -21.57
N TYR A 197 14.48 -9.73 -21.20
CA TYR A 197 15.00 -8.35 -21.26
C TYR A 197 15.55 -7.87 -19.93
N ILE A 198 14.87 -8.21 -18.83
CA ILE A 198 15.29 -7.89 -17.47
C ILE A 198 16.24 -8.97 -16.93
N LYS A 199 17.03 -8.62 -15.92
CA LYS A 199 17.93 -9.57 -15.27
C LYS A 199 17.24 -10.25 -14.10
N ASP A 200 17.29 -11.57 -14.08
CA ASP A 200 16.83 -12.38 -12.96
C ASP A 200 17.87 -12.35 -11.85
N TYR A 201 17.43 -12.03 -10.63
CA TYR A 201 18.28 -12.04 -9.45
C TYR A 201 17.84 -13.16 -8.51
N GLU A 202 18.77 -14.03 -8.17
CA GLU A 202 18.51 -15.13 -7.25
C GLU A 202 18.10 -14.59 -5.86
N GLY A 203 16.92 -15.02 -5.39
CA GLY A 203 16.35 -14.56 -4.12
C GLY A 203 15.62 -13.19 -4.18
N GLY A 204 15.51 -12.57 -5.35
CA GLY A 204 14.68 -11.38 -5.56
C GLY A 204 13.24 -11.74 -5.91
N THR A 205 12.26 -10.96 -5.43
CA THR A 205 10.87 -11.06 -5.86
C THR A 205 10.60 -10.07 -6.98
N ILE A 206 10.13 -10.54 -8.14
CA ILE A 206 9.71 -9.64 -9.22
C ILE A 206 8.50 -8.82 -8.78
N MET A 207 8.52 -7.52 -9.06
CA MET A 207 7.44 -6.60 -8.76
C MET A 207 7.21 -5.63 -9.92
N GLN A 208 5.95 -5.29 -10.17
CA GLN A 208 5.51 -4.34 -11.19
C GLN A 208 4.86 -3.10 -10.57
N CYS A 209 5.22 -1.91 -11.06
CA CYS A 209 4.46 -0.68 -10.83
C CYS A 209 3.86 -0.19 -12.14
N SER A 210 2.55 0.00 -12.17
CA SER A 210 1.86 0.65 -13.29
C SER A 210 1.54 2.10 -12.91
N MET A 211 2.07 3.05 -13.67
CA MET A 211 1.90 4.47 -13.37
C MET A 211 0.51 4.98 -13.80
N LEU A 212 -0.02 5.94 -13.04
CA LEU A 212 -1.29 6.59 -13.34
C LEU A 212 -1.07 7.70 -14.39
N PRO A 213 -1.77 7.69 -15.54
CA PRO A 213 -1.50 8.62 -16.64
C PRO A 213 -1.63 10.10 -16.27
N ARG A 214 -2.70 10.46 -15.55
CA ARG A 214 -3.05 11.87 -15.27
C ARG A 214 -2.47 12.44 -13.98
N VAL A 215 -1.75 11.64 -13.20
CA VAL A 215 -1.23 12.04 -11.89
C VAL A 215 0.19 12.56 -12.01
N ARG A 216 0.47 13.70 -11.37
CA ARG A 216 1.83 14.17 -11.05
C ARG A 216 2.17 13.70 -9.64
N TYR A 217 3.13 12.78 -9.52
CA TYR A 217 3.47 12.10 -8.27
C TYR A 217 4.05 13.06 -7.22
N LEU A 218 4.79 14.09 -7.62
CA LEU A 218 5.29 15.13 -6.71
C LEU A 218 4.16 15.93 -6.04
N GLU A 219 3.01 16.07 -6.70
CA GLU A 219 1.84 16.80 -6.18
C GLU A 219 0.77 15.87 -5.58
N MET A 220 1.01 14.55 -5.57
CA MET A 220 0.03 13.55 -5.14
C MET A 220 -0.54 13.85 -3.75
N GLY A 221 0.31 14.21 -2.78
CA GLY A 221 -0.14 14.50 -1.42
C GLY A 221 -1.13 15.67 -1.35
N ARG A 222 -0.86 16.74 -2.12
CA ARG A 222 -1.74 17.91 -2.22
C ARG A 222 -3.03 17.57 -2.96
N MET A 223 -2.95 16.76 -4.02
CA MET A 223 -4.11 16.28 -4.77
C MET A 223 -5.05 15.45 -3.88
N LEU A 224 -4.51 14.47 -3.13
CA LEU A 224 -5.28 13.62 -2.23
C LEU A 224 -5.95 14.44 -1.12
N LEU A 225 -5.25 15.44 -0.57
CA LEU A 225 -5.82 16.34 0.43
C LEU A 225 -7.02 17.13 -0.13
N LYS A 226 -6.88 17.67 -1.36
CA LYS A 226 -7.99 18.36 -2.05
C LYS A 226 -9.17 17.43 -2.31
N GLN A 227 -8.93 16.19 -2.74
CA GLN A 227 -9.96 15.19 -2.95
C GLN A 227 -10.68 14.83 -1.65
N LYS A 228 -9.94 14.59 -0.56
CA LYS A 228 -10.48 14.32 0.77
C LYS A 228 -11.39 15.45 1.24
N GLU A 229 -10.96 16.71 1.11
CA GLU A 229 -11.78 17.85 1.53
C GLU A 229 -13.00 18.08 0.64
N CYS A 230 -12.92 17.76 -0.66
CA CYS A 230 -14.10 17.78 -1.54
C CYS A 230 -15.17 16.77 -1.06
N VAL A 231 -14.74 15.53 -0.75
CA VAL A 231 -15.63 14.50 -0.20
C VAL A 231 -16.21 14.95 1.15
N LEU A 232 -15.37 15.46 2.05
CA LEU A 232 -15.82 15.96 3.36
C LEU A 232 -16.78 17.16 3.24
N ALA A 233 -16.55 18.07 2.30
CA ALA A 233 -17.47 19.18 2.04
C ALA A 233 -18.85 18.67 1.58
N LYS A 234 -18.88 17.66 0.70
CA LYS A 234 -20.13 17.02 0.29
C LYS A 234 -20.81 16.31 1.46
N ILE A 235 -20.05 15.61 2.31
CA ILE A 235 -20.58 14.97 3.52
C ILE A 235 -21.15 16.02 4.46
N ARG A 236 -20.43 17.11 4.76
CA ARG A 236 -20.90 18.20 5.66
C ARG A 236 -22.19 18.87 5.18
N ALA A 237 -22.46 18.87 3.86
CA ALA A 237 -23.70 19.43 3.32
C ALA A 237 -24.96 18.61 3.69
N TYR A 238 -24.80 17.33 4.03
CA TYR A 238 -25.92 16.45 4.42
C TYR A 238 -25.81 15.97 5.87
N SER A 239 -24.59 15.71 6.33
CA SER A 239 -24.29 15.18 7.67
C SER A 239 -24.23 16.32 8.68
N LYS A 240 -24.95 16.14 9.78
CA LYS A 240 -24.90 17.00 10.97
C LYS A 240 -23.82 16.57 11.98
N SER A 241 -23.02 15.54 11.68
CA SER A 241 -22.02 14.98 12.62
C SER A 241 -20.90 15.97 12.99
N HIS A 242 -20.72 17.04 12.23
CA HIS A 242 -19.74 18.09 12.51
C HIS A 242 -20.26 19.16 13.49
N ILE A 243 -21.53 19.09 13.90
CA ILE A 243 -22.12 20.02 14.86
C ILE A 243 -21.69 19.59 16.27
N ILE A 244 -21.02 20.49 16.98
CA ILE A 244 -20.64 20.27 18.38
C ILE A 244 -21.83 20.64 19.25
N HIS A 245 -22.44 19.62 19.88
CA HIS A 245 -23.51 19.81 20.85
C HIS A 245 -22.93 20.07 22.24
N GLN A 246 -23.46 21.07 22.95
CA GLN A 246 -23.06 21.35 24.32
C GLN A 246 -23.57 20.26 25.27
N PRO A 247 -22.87 20.00 26.40
CA PRO A 247 -23.32 19.02 27.37
C PRO A 247 -24.71 19.41 27.92
N PRO A 248 -25.56 18.43 28.26
CA PRO A 248 -26.85 18.66 28.91
C PRO A 248 -26.72 19.54 30.15
N LYS A 249 -27.67 20.47 30.34
CA LYS A 249 -27.68 21.42 31.47
C LYS A 249 -27.70 20.70 32.83
N GLN A 250 -28.28 19.50 32.88
CA GLN A 250 -28.40 18.64 34.05
C GLN A 250 -27.03 18.16 34.57
N TRP A 251 -26.00 18.14 33.71
CA TRP A 251 -24.65 17.72 34.10
C TRP A 251 -23.80 18.84 34.72
N LYS A 252 -24.35 20.04 34.91
CA LYS A 252 -23.62 21.18 35.49
C LYS A 252 -23.07 20.89 36.89
N ASN A 253 -23.75 20.06 37.68
CA ASN A 253 -23.39 19.73 39.07
C ASN A 253 -22.94 18.25 39.24
N GLY A 254 -22.58 17.57 38.15
CA GLY A 254 -22.18 16.16 38.15
C GLY A 254 -22.93 15.33 37.11
N VAL A 255 -22.34 14.19 36.72
CA VAL A 255 -22.91 13.31 35.70
C VAL A 255 -24.06 12.51 36.30
N THR A 256 -25.25 12.70 35.75
CA THR A 256 -26.47 11.97 36.12
C THR A 256 -27.02 11.22 34.90
N PRO A 257 -27.64 10.04 35.07
CA PRO A 257 -28.31 9.36 33.97
C PRO A 257 -29.40 10.26 33.36
N ILE A 258 -29.38 10.40 32.03
CA ILE A 258 -30.38 11.15 31.27
C ILE A 258 -30.93 10.22 30.20
N ASP A 259 -32.24 10.27 29.96
CA ASP A 259 -32.85 9.59 28.81
C ASP A 259 -32.25 10.15 27.50
N PRO A 260 -31.54 9.34 26.69
CA PRO A 260 -30.94 9.80 25.44
C PRO A 260 -31.97 10.38 24.46
N LEU A 261 -33.22 9.91 24.46
CA LEU A 261 -34.28 10.41 23.60
C LEU A 261 -34.77 11.81 23.99
N SER A 262 -34.46 12.27 25.21
CA SER A 262 -34.71 13.65 25.64
C SER A 262 -33.79 14.67 24.96
N ILE A 263 -32.67 14.22 24.38
CA ILE A 263 -31.72 15.06 23.66
C ILE A 263 -32.16 15.12 22.19
N GLU A 264 -32.61 16.29 21.75
CA GLU A 264 -33.15 16.51 20.40
C GLU A 264 -32.18 16.08 19.28
N ALA A 265 -30.88 16.28 19.47
CA ALA A 265 -29.85 15.87 18.52
C ALA A 265 -29.73 14.34 18.37
N ILE A 266 -29.86 13.60 19.46
CA ILE A 266 -29.83 12.12 19.47
C ILE A 266 -31.12 11.58 18.85
N ARG A 267 -32.26 12.18 19.18
CA ARG A 267 -33.54 11.82 18.54
C ARG A 267 -33.49 12.05 17.02
N ALA A 268 -32.94 13.18 16.59
CA ALA A 268 -32.84 13.55 15.17
C ALA A 268 -31.82 12.71 14.39
N SER A 269 -30.89 12.01 15.05
CA SER A 269 -29.96 11.09 14.37
C SER A 269 -30.60 9.74 14.04
N GLY A 270 -31.83 9.48 14.51
CA GLY A 270 -32.48 8.17 14.38
C GLY A 270 -31.92 7.14 15.34
N TRP A 271 -31.20 7.57 16.38
CA TRP A 271 -30.68 6.68 17.42
C TRP A 271 -31.83 5.95 18.12
N SER A 272 -31.62 4.66 18.39
CA SER A 272 -32.52 3.83 19.18
C SER A 272 -31.72 2.98 20.17
N PRO A 273 -32.32 2.57 21.30
CA PRO A 273 -31.68 1.67 22.25
C PRO A 273 -31.16 0.39 21.58
N ASP A 274 -31.94 -0.20 20.67
CA ASP A 274 -31.56 -1.42 19.95
C ASP A 274 -30.33 -1.22 19.06
N MET A 275 -30.23 -0.07 18.36
CA MET A 275 -29.03 0.26 17.58
C MET A 275 -27.81 0.46 18.46
N ASP A 276 -27.99 1.05 19.64
CA ASP A 276 -26.91 1.28 20.60
C ASP A 276 -26.42 -0.03 21.22
N GLU A 277 -27.35 -0.93 21.55
CA GLU A 277 -27.04 -2.27 22.02
C GLU A 277 -26.25 -3.05 20.96
N LEU A 278 -26.70 -3.02 19.70
CA LEU A 278 -25.97 -3.62 18.58
C LEU A 278 -24.58 -2.99 18.37
N ALA A 279 -24.43 -1.67 18.52
CA ALA A 279 -23.15 -0.98 18.37
C ALA A 279 -22.18 -1.27 19.53
N ARG A 280 -22.70 -1.56 20.73
CA ARG A 280 -21.92 -1.97 21.91
C ARG A 280 -21.57 -3.46 21.88
N GLN A 281 -22.22 -4.27 21.05
CA GLN A 281 -21.82 -5.66 20.87
C GLN A 281 -20.37 -5.67 20.36
N PRO A 282 -19.46 -6.40 21.03
CA PRO A 282 -18.12 -6.59 20.53
C PRO A 282 -18.20 -7.12 19.10
N ARG A 283 -17.65 -6.36 18.14
CA ARG A 283 -17.66 -6.77 16.74
C ARG A 283 -16.94 -8.09 16.51
N HIS A 284 -15.97 -8.38 17.39
CA HIS A 284 -15.17 -9.58 17.39
C HIS A 284 -15.12 -10.21 18.78
N GLY A 285 -14.76 -11.48 18.82
CA GLY A 285 -14.57 -12.23 20.08
C GLY A 285 -13.46 -11.64 20.97
N PRO A 286 -13.44 -11.99 22.27
CA PRO A 286 -12.52 -11.42 23.27
C PRO A 286 -11.04 -11.66 22.95
N ASN A 287 -10.72 -12.71 22.20
CA ASN A 287 -9.36 -13.10 21.83
C ASN A 287 -8.90 -12.53 20.46
N TYR A 288 -9.78 -11.83 19.73
CA TYR A 288 -9.52 -11.44 18.34
C TYR A 288 -8.22 -10.64 18.17
N ASN A 289 -8.00 -9.63 19.04
CA ASN A 289 -6.81 -8.79 18.92
C ASN A 289 -5.53 -9.57 19.19
N GLN A 290 -5.52 -10.45 20.19
CA GLN A 290 -4.37 -11.30 20.50
C GLN A 290 -4.09 -12.29 19.37
N LEU A 291 -5.14 -12.89 18.79
CA LEU A 291 -5.01 -13.79 17.64
C LEU A 291 -4.52 -13.05 16.39
N LEU A 292 -4.99 -11.83 16.16
CA LEU A 292 -4.55 -10.97 15.07
C LEU A 292 -3.07 -10.60 15.22
N HIS A 293 -2.62 -10.28 16.43
CA HIS A 293 -1.21 -10.02 16.71
C HIS A 293 -0.36 -11.27 16.48
N LEU A 294 -0.78 -12.43 17.01
CA LEU A 294 -0.09 -13.69 16.78
C LEU A 294 0.01 -14.03 15.29
N LEU A 295 -1.09 -13.89 14.54
CA LEU A 295 -1.11 -14.15 13.10
C LEU A 295 -0.15 -13.23 12.34
N ASN A 296 -0.15 -11.95 12.66
CA ASN A 296 0.78 -10.97 12.06
C ASN A 296 2.24 -11.34 12.36
N ASP A 297 2.56 -11.77 13.57
CA ASP A 297 3.91 -12.20 13.93
C ASP A 297 4.32 -13.46 13.15
N LEU A 298 3.40 -14.42 12.98
CA LEU A 298 3.63 -15.60 12.15
C LEU A 298 3.88 -15.22 10.69
N GLN A 299 3.03 -14.37 10.09
CA GLN A 299 3.16 -13.95 8.69
C GLN A 299 4.46 -13.17 8.42
N ASN A 300 4.95 -12.39 9.38
CA ASN A 300 6.18 -11.60 9.24
C ASN A 300 7.46 -12.37 9.55
N HIS A 301 7.36 -13.59 10.11
CA HIS A 301 8.53 -14.39 10.44
C HIS A 301 9.25 -14.88 9.17
N GLN A 302 10.59 -14.87 9.19
CA GLN A 302 11.43 -15.23 8.02
C GLN A 302 11.18 -16.65 7.47
N SER A 303 10.64 -17.56 8.28
CA SER A 303 10.33 -18.95 7.90
C SER A 303 8.89 -19.14 7.41
N ALA A 304 8.09 -18.08 7.32
CA ALA A 304 6.68 -18.17 6.92
C ALA A 304 6.44 -18.22 5.42
N TRP A 305 7.46 -17.92 4.61
CA TRP A 305 7.34 -17.79 3.16
C TRP A 305 6.59 -18.93 2.42
N PRO A 306 6.67 -20.23 2.81
CA PRO A 306 5.91 -21.29 2.15
C PRO A 306 4.44 -21.36 2.55
N PHE A 307 4.08 -20.73 3.68
CA PHE A 307 2.78 -20.87 4.33
C PHE A 307 1.93 -19.61 4.22
N LEU A 308 2.42 -18.58 3.53
CA LEU A 308 1.71 -17.30 3.40
C LEU A 308 0.45 -17.39 2.55
N ASN A 309 0.41 -18.28 1.56
CA ASN A 309 -0.71 -18.46 0.64
C ASN A 309 -0.97 -19.95 0.42
N PRO A 310 -2.15 -20.34 -0.11
CA PRO A 310 -2.42 -21.71 -0.50
C PRO A 310 -1.38 -22.25 -1.49
N VAL A 311 -1.07 -23.53 -1.40
CA VAL A 311 -0.19 -24.21 -2.37
C VAL A 311 -0.86 -24.19 -3.74
N ASN A 312 -0.20 -23.62 -4.75
CA ASN A 312 -0.78 -23.57 -6.08
C ASN A 312 -0.78 -24.96 -6.74
N LYS A 313 -1.97 -25.43 -7.14
CA LYS A 313 -2.14 -26.72 -7.83
C LYS A 313 -1.37 -26.80 -9.15
N ASP A 314 -1.20 -25.68 -9.84
CA ASP A 314 -0.46 -25.65 -11.11
C ASP A 314 1.06 -25.82 -10.90
N ASP A 315 1.56 -25.42 -9.73
CA ASP A 315 2.98 -25.54 -9.37
C ASP A 315 3.29 -26.89 -8.70
N VAL A 316 2.32 -27.46 -7.98
CA VAL A 316 2.44 -28.74 -7.27
C VAL A 316 1.21 -29.63 -7.53
N ALA A 317 1.26 -30.39 -8.61
CA ALA A 317 0.10 -31.08 -9.19
C ALA A 317 -0.57 -32.11 -8.26
N ASP A 318 0.22 -32.88 -7.50
CA ASP A 318 -0.22 -33.97 -6.64
C ASP A 318 -0.49 -33.54 -5.19
N TYR A 319 -0.29 -32.26 -4.84
CA TYR A 319 -0.41 -31.77 -3.47
C TYR A 319 -1.80 -32.06 -2.87
N TYR A 320 -2.85 -31.73 -3.60
CA TYR A 320 -4.25 -31.92 -3.16
C TYR A 320 -4.73 -33.37 -3.25
N ASP A 321 -3.97 -34.24 -3.91
CA ASP A 321 -4.22 -35.68 -3.88
C ASP A 321 -3.69 -36.31 -2.59
N VAL A 322 -2.62 -35.73 -2.01
CA VAL A 322 -1.99 -36.20 -0.76
C VAL A 322 -2.56 -35.48 0.48
N ILE A 323 -2.77 -34.16 0.40
CA ILE A 323 -3.26 -33.30 1.47
C ILE A 323 -4.74 -33.03 1.28
N LYS A 324 -5.57 -33.50 2.22
CA LYS A 324 -7.03 -33.45 2.14
C LYS A 324 -7.64 -32.21 2.80
N GLU A 325 -6.97 -31.68 3.82
CA GLU A 325 -7.39 -30.48 4.55
C GLU A 325 -6.28 -29.43 4.42
N PRO A 326 -6.18 -28.72 3.28
CA PRO A 326 -5.17 -27.69 3.09
C PRO A 326 -5.43 -26.50 4.03
N MET A 327 -4.36 -25.87 4.51
CA MET A 327 -4.42 -24.68 5.34
C MET A 327 -3.18 -23.81 5.09
N ASP A 328 -3.32 -22.50 5.27
CA ASP A 328 -2.28 -21.50 5.11
C ASP A 328 -2.63 -20.21 5.88
N LEU A 329 -1.66 -19.33 6.07
CA LEU A 329 -1.80 -18.13 6.89
C LEU A 329 -2.75 -17.08 6.28
N SER A 330 -2.96 -17.04 4.95
CA SER A 330 -3.96 -16.13 4.35
C SER A 330 -5.39 -16.65 4.55
N THR A 331 -5.56 -17.98 4.52
CA THR A 331 -6.84 -18.62 4.86
C THR A 331 -7.17 -18.40 6.34
N MET A 332 -6.19 -18.55 7.24
CA MET A 332 -6.38 -18.20 8.66
C MET A 332 -6.73 -16.73 8.88
N GLU A 333 -6.14 -15.80 8.12
CA GLU A 333 -6.49 -14.37 8.16
C GLU A 333 -7.96 -14.16 7.80
N THR A 334 -8.42 -14.77 6.70
CA THR A 334 -9.82 -14.70 6.27
C THR A 334 -10.77 -15.29 7.32
N LYS A 335 -10.40 -16.41 7.94
CA LYS A 335 -11.19 -17.05 9.01
C LYS A 335 -11.27 -16.19 10.27
N LEU A 336 -10.16 -15.55 10.64
CA LEU A 336 -10.11 -14.65 11.79
C LEU A 336 -10.97 -13.41 11.58
N GLU A 337 -10.87 -12.75 10.41
CA GLU A 337 -11.71 -11.59 10.06
C GLU A 337 -13.21 -11.90 10.05
N ALA A 338 -13.57 -13.16 9.79
CA ALA A 338 -14.94 -13.66 9.80
C ALA A 338 -15.40 -14.24 11.15
N ASP A 339 -14.63 -14.01 12.23
CA ASP A 339 -14.91 -14.50 13.60
C ASP A 339 -15.08 -16.02 13.71
N GLN A 340 -14.38 -16.80 12.88
CA GLN A 340 -14.45 -18.27 12.88
C GLN A 340 -13.52 -18.93 13.92
N TYR A 341 -12.85 -18.15 14.76
CA TYR A 341 -12.05 -18.63 15.87
C TYR A 341 -12.66 -18.15 17.18
N SER A 342 -13.54 -18.98 17.74
CA SER A 342 -14.20 -18.69 19.03
C SER A 342 -13.22 -18.84 20.19
N THR A 343 -12.24 -19.73 20.05
CA THR A 343 -11.21 -19.99 21.06
C THR A 343 -9.79 -20.02 20.45
N PRO A 344 -8.74 -19.74 21.23
CA PRO A 344 -7.37 -19.82 20.74
C PRO A 344 -6.97 -21.20 20.24
N GLU A 345 -7.55 -22.27 20.79
CA GLU A 345 -7.31 -23.66 20.40
C GLU A 345 -7.75 -23.94 18.96
N GLU A 346 -8.84 -23.32 18.50
CA GLU A 346 -9.29 -23.44 17.10
C GLU A 346 -8.28 -22.80 16.13
N PHE A 347 -7.72 -21.66 16.49
CA PHE A 347 -6.64 -21.01 15.74
C PHE A 347 -5.36 -21.87 15.74
N ILE A 348 -4.97 -22.38 16.91
CA ILE A 348 -3.79 -23.24 17.06
C ILE A 348 -3.95 -24.53 16.24
N LYS A 349 -5.16 -25.10 16.18
CA LYS A 349 -5.44 -26.29 15.37
C LYS A 349 -5.15 -26.04 13.90
N ASP A 350 -5.63 -24.93 13.34
CA ASP A 350 -5.35 -24.58 11.94
C ASP A 350 -3.87 -24.27 11.71
N ALA A 351 -3.20 -23.58 12.65
CA ALA A 351 -1.76 -23.33 12.57
C ALA A 351 -0.95 -24.64 12.59
N LYS A 352 -1.29 -25.60 13.47
CA LYS A 352 -0.67 -26.94 13.51
C LYS A 352 -0.91 -27.69 12.20
N LEU A 353 -2.12 -27.59 11.64
CA LEU A 353 -2.47 -28.23 10.37
C LEU A 353 -1.55 -27.77 9.22
N ILE A 354 -1.14 -26.49 9.18
CA ILE A 354 -0.13 -25.99 8.23
C ILE A 354 1.18 -26.78 8.36
N PHE A 355 1.68 -26.93 9.58
CA PHE A 355 2.97 -27.58 9.85
C PHE A 355 2.92 -29.09 9.61
N ASP A 356 1.83 -29.74 10.01
CA ASP A 356 1.62 -31.17 9.85
C ASP A 356 1.43 -31.55 8.38
N ASN A 357 0.66 -30.77 7.62
CA ASN A 357 0.55 -30.95 6.18
C ASN A 357 1.91 -30.77 5.48
N CYS A 358 2.70 -29.78 5.92
CA CYS A 358 4.04 -29.56 5.39
C CYS A 358 4.94 -30.79 5.62
N ARG A 359 4.97 -31.34 6.84
CA ARG A 359 5.77 -32.52 7.19
C ARG A 359 5.25 -33.81 6.54
N LYS A 360 3.94 -33.93 6.35
CA LYS A 360 3.34 -35.08 5.67
C LYS A 360 3.71 -35.12 4.19
N TYR A 361 3.75 -33.96 3.54
CA TYR A 361 4.05 -33.86 2.12
C TYR A 361 5.56 -33.82 1.82
N ASN A 362 6.35 -33.13 2.65
CA ASN A 362 7.76 -32.87 2.41
C ASN A 362 8.68 -33.69 3.32
N ASN A 363 9.78 -34.19 2.77
CA ASN A 363 10.83 -34.84 3.56
C ASN A 363 11.46 -33.86 4.59
N GLU A 364 11.85 -34.35 5.77
CA GLU A 364 12.42 -33.55 6.87
C GLU A 364 13.68 -32.76 6.50
N SER A 365 14.46 -33.24 5.53
CA SER A 365 15.67 -32.55 5.06
C SER A 365 15.38 -31.29 4.24
N THR A 366 14.16 -31.13 3.74
CA THR A 366 13.76 -30.04 2.85
C THR A 366 13.75 -28.68 3.55
N PRO A 367 13.96 -27.58 2.81
CA PRO A 367 13.77 -26.23 3.35
C PRO A 367 12.36 -26.00 3.91
N TYR A 368 11.34 -26.64 3.34
CA TYR A 368 9.95 -26.54 3.76
C TYR A 368 9.72 -27.11 5.16
N ALA A 369 10.15 -28.35 5.41
CA ALA A 369 10.02 -28.99 6.72
C ALA A 369 10.83 -28.24 7.79
N LYS A 370 12.04 -27.75 7.45
CA LYS A 370 12.84 -26.89 8.35
C LYS A 370 12.14 -25.58 8.68
N SER A 371 11.48 -24.96 7.71
CA SER A 371 10.69 -23.73 7.90
C SER A 371 9.48 -23.98 8.80
N ALA A 372 8.75 -25.10 8.61
CA ALA A 372 7.62 -25.48 9.46
C ALA A 372 8.05 -25.61 10.93
N ASN A 373 9.13 -26.36 11.19
CA ASN A 373 9.63 -26.56 12.55
C ASN A 373 10.08 -25.25 13.22
N LYS A 374 10.70 -24.33 12.46
CA LYS A 374 11.10 -23.02 12.98
C LYS A 374 9.90 -22.14 13.31
N LEU A 375 8.90 -22.11 12.41
CA LEU A 375 7.73 -21.27 12.59
C LEU A 375 6.82 -21.79 13.71
N GLU A 376 6.66 -23.11 13.81
CA GLU A 376 5.92 -23.75 14.91
C GLU A 376 6.57 -23.48 16.26
N LYS A 377 7.90 -23.60 16.36
CA LYS A 377 8.62 -23.25 17.59
C LYS A 377 8.44 -21.77 17.96
N PHE A 378 8.45 -20.89 16.98
CA PHE A 378 8.20 -19.45 17.19
C PHE A 378 6.76 -19.19 17.65
N MET A 379 5.77 -19.85 17.04
CA MET A 379 4.37 -19.78 17.46
C MET A 379 4.19 -20.12 18.93
N TRP A 380 4.73 -21.26 19.37
CA TRP A 380 4.63 -21.68 20.78
C TRP A 380 5.35 -20.73 21.74
N ALA A 381 6.46 -20.12 21.33
CA ALA A 381 7.13 -19.09 22.12
C ALA A 381 6.24 -17.85 22.30
N GLN A 382 5.52 -17.42 21.25
CA GLN A 382 4.57 -16.30 21.33
C GLN A 382 3.35 -16.64 22.20
N ILE A 383 2.77 -17.84 22.04
CA ILE A 383 1.63 -18.29 22.85
C ILE A 383 2.00 -18.32 24.33
N LYS A 384 3.18 -18.85 24.68
CA LYS A 384 3.65 -18.90 26.07
C LYS A 384 3.90 -17.52 26.68
N ALA A 385 4.22 -16.52 25.86
CA ALA A 385 4.40 -15.15 26.32
C ALA A 385 3.08 -14.44 26.67
N ILE A 386 1.94 -15.00 26.25
CA ILE A 386 0.60 -14.51 26.58
C ILE A 386 0.14 -15.21 27.87
N PRO A 387 0.05 -14.50 29.02
CA PRO A 387 -0.26 -15.13 30.30
C PRO A 387 -1.56 -15.95 30.28
N GLU A 388 -2.59 -15.45 29.61
CA GLU A 388 -3.90 -16.07 29.48
C GLU A 388 -3.85 -17.42 28.74
N TRP A 389 -2.87 -17.61 27.85
CA TRP A 389 -2.72 -18.81 27.01
C TRP A 389 -1.52 -19.66 27.39
N SER A 390 -0.83 -19.30 28.48
CA SER A 390 0.37 -20.01 28.95
C SER A 390 0.14 -21.48 29.32
N HIS A 391 -1.12 -21.86 29.56
CA HIS A 391 -1.57 -23.21 29.84
C HIS A 391 -1.87 -24.04 28.58
N LEU A 392 -1.92 -23.40 27.41
CA LEU A 392 -2.08 -24.08 26.13
C LEU A 392 -0.73 -24.72 25.79
N GLU A 393 -0.55 -25.98 26.18
CA GLU A 393 0.65 -26.74 25.92
C GLU A 393 0.60 -27.43 24.53
N PRO A 394 1.77 -27.70 23.89
CA PRO A 394 1.89 -28.42 22.62
C PRO A 394 1.27 -29.82 22.55
#